data_AF-A0A0N7I3Q0-F1
#
_entry.id   AF-A0A0N7I3Q0-F1
#
_cell.length_a   1.000
_cell.length_b   1.000
_cell.length_c   1.000
_cell.angle_alpha   90.00
_cell.angle_beta   90.00
_cell.angle_gamma   90.00
#
_symmetry.space_group_name_H-M   'P 1'
#
loop_
_entity.id
_entity.type
_entity.pdbx_description
1 polymer ?
#
loop_
_entity_poly.entity_id
_entity_poly.type
_entity_poly.pdbx_seq_one_letter_code
_entity_poly.pdbx_strand_id
1 'polypeptide(L)'
;MTTVHPRIQVTPDEELLAALERAAVRWPGVSRSELVRRLALAGDRSGLEERARRTLERRAALQRLRALGADLHEPDERERLREEWRR
;
A
#
# COMPACT_ATOMS: atom_id res chain seq x y z
N MET A 1 -22.14 -17.20 27.08
CA MET A 1 -22.17 -17.08 25.59
C MET A 1 -20.74 -17.00 25.09
N THR A 2 -20.27 -18.03 24.39
CA THR A 2 -18.91 -18.07 23.83
C THR A 2 -18.95 -17.52 22.41
N THR A 3 -18.27 -16.41 22.15
CA THR A 3 -18.06 -15.91 20.78
C THR A 3 -16.86 -16.63 20.16
N VAL A 4 -16.94 -17.01 18.89
CA VAL A 4 -15.87 -17.72 18.16
C VAL A 4 -14.57 -16.90 18.11
N HIS A 5 -14.70 -15.57 18.10
CA HIS A 5 -13.56 -14.66 18.10
C HIS A 5 -13.48 -13.87 19.42
N PRO A 6 -12.25 -13.60 19.91
CA PRO A 6 -12.06 -12.74 21.06
C PRO A 6 -12.56 -11.32 20.77
N ARG A 7 -13.11 -10.66 21.79
CA ARG A 7 -13.50 -9.26 21.68
C ARG A 7 -12.27 -8.35 21.71
N ILE A 8 -12.25 -7.38 20.81
CA ILE A 8 -11.30 -6.26 20.85
C ILE A 8 -12.04 -5.07 21.46
N GLN A 9 -11.54 -4.55 22.58
CA GLN A 9 -12.06 -3.33 23.18
C GLN A 9 -11.31 -2.14 22.61
N VAL A 10 -12.05 -1.11 22.20
CA VAL A 10 -11.49 0.13 21.65
C VAL A 10 -12.09 1.27 22.44
N THR A 11 -11.23 2.09 23.05
CA THR A 11 -11.62 3.34 23.68
C THR A 11 -11.62 4.42 22.59
N PRO A 12 -12.77 5.02 22.24
CA PRO A 12 -12.81 6.03 21.20
C PRO A 12 -12.25 7.36 21.70
N ASP A 13 -11.42 7.98 20.86
CA ASP A 13 -11.09 9.40 20.92
C ASP A 13 -12.04 10.21 20.01
N GLU A 14 -11.90 11.54 20.03
CA GLU A 14 -12.72 12.44 19.22
C GLU A 14 -12.60 12.15 17.72
N GLU A 15 -11.42 11.73 17.26
CA GLU A 15 -11.17 11.39 15.86
C GLU A 15 -11.96 10.15 15.44
N LEU A 16 -11.93 9.09 16.25
CA LEU A 16 -12.71 7.88 16.00
C LEU A 16 -14.21 8.15 16.06
N LEU A 17 -14.67 8.98 17.01
CA LEU A 17 -16.08 9.39 17.07
C LEU A 17 -16.49 10.08 15.77
N ALA A 18 -15.74 11.08 15.33
CA ALA A 18 -16.03 11.81 14.10
C ALA A 18 -15.98 10.89 12.85
N ALA A 19 -15.04 9.95 12.81
CA ALA A 19 -14.97 8.95 11.74
C ALA A 19 -16.21 8.04 11.71
N LEU A 20 -16.71 7.63 12.89
CA LEU A 20 -17.92 6.81 13.01
C LEU A 20 -19.18 7.58 12.58
N GLU A 21 -19.29 8.88 12.87
CA GLU A 21 -20.41 9.69 12.39
C GLU A 21 -20.41 9.79 10.85
N ARG A 22 -19.24 10.06 10.23
CA ARG A 22 -19.11 10.02 8.77
C ARG A 22 -19.43 8.64 8.18
N ALA A 23 -19.03 7.58 8.87
CA ALA A 23 -19.32 6.21 8.48
C ALA A 23 -20.82 5.89 8.59
N ALA A 24 -21.53 6.41 9.60
CA ALA A 24 -22.96 6.23 9.77
C ALA A 24 -23.76 6.88 8.64
N VAL A 25 -23.31 8.04 8.12
CA VAL A 25 -23.90 8.65 6.90
C VAL A 25 -23.73 7.73 5.69
N ARG A 26 -22.55 7.10 5.55
CA ARG A 26 -22.25 6.18 4.44
C ARG A 26 -22.97 4.84 4.56
N TRP A 27 -23.19 4.36 5.79
CA TRP A 27 -23.80 3.07 6.09
C TRP A 27 -24.91 3.25 7.15
N PRO A 28 -26.09 3.76 6.75
CA PRO A 28 -27.17 4.03 7.69
C PRO A 28 -27.73 2.74 8.31
N GLY A 29 -28.12 2.82 9.59
CA GLY A 29 -28.73 1.71 10.33
C GLY A 29 -27.76 0.62 10.82
N VAL A 30 -26.46 0.77 10.57
CA VAL A 30 -25.43 -0.18 11.01
C VAL A 30 -24.97 0.12 12.43
N SER A 31 -24.72 -0.91 13.24
CA SER A 31 -24.24 -0.75 14.62
C SER A 31 -22.83 -0.15 14.66
N ARG A 32 -22.49 0.59 15.73
CA ARG A 32 -21.15 1.19 15.89
C ARG A 32 -20.02 0.15 15.78
N SER A 33 -20.19 -1.03 16.36
CA SER A 33 -19.18 -2.10 16.27
C SER A 33 -18.96 -2.60 14.84
N GLU A 34 -20.02 -2.69 14.03
CA GLU A 34 -19.89 -3.06 12.62
C GLU A 34 -19.31 -1.91 11.78
N LEU A 35 -19.61 -0.65 12.12
CA LEU A 35 -18.93 0.50 11.51
C LEU A 35 -17.42 0.48 11.78
N VAL A 36 -16.99 0.21 13.03
CA VAL A 36 -15.57 0.04 13.39
C VAL A 36 -14.94 -1.07 12.55
N ARG A 37 -15.60 -2.22 12.45
CA ARG A 37 -15.11 -3.35 11.64
C ARG A 37 -14.95 -2.96 10.17
N ARG A 38 -15.96 -2.29 9.59
CA ARG A 38 -15.92 -1.86 8.18
C ARG A 38 -14.81 -0.85 7.91
N LEU A 39 -14.63 0.13 8.80
CA LEU A 39 -13.57 1.11 8.70
C LEU A 39 -12.19 0.45 8.80
N ALA A 40 -11.98 -0.47 9.74
CA ALA A 40 -10.72 -1.20 9.88
C ALA A 40 -10.37 -1.99 8.61
N LEU A 41 -11.33 -2.72 8.06
CA LEU A 41 -11.12 -3.49 6.82
C LEU A 41 -10.95 -2.58 5.58
N ALA A 42 -11.60 -1.42 5.56
CA ALA A 42 -11.37 -0.44 4.49
C ALA A 42 -9.97 0.16 4.56
N GLY A 43 -9.48 0.47 5.77
CA GLY A 43 -8.12 0.96 6.00
C GLY A 43 -7.05 -0.04 5.55
N ASP A 44 -7.22 -1.33 5.86
CA ASP A 44 -6.32 -2.38 5.39
C ASP A 44 -6.25 -2.45 3.86
N ARG A 45 -7.41 -2.45 3.18
CA ARG A 45 -7.48 -2.44 1.71
C ARG A 45 -6.79 -1.22 1.11
N SER A 46 -7.07 -0.02 1.62
CA SER A 46 -6.42 1.21 1.18
C SER A 46 -4.89 1.16 1.37
N GLY A 47 -4.41 0.56 2.47
CA GLY A 47 -2.98 0.35 2.70
C GLY A 47 -2.35 -0.60 1.69
N LEU A 48 -3.05 -1.68 1.32
CA LEU A 48 -2.60 -2.62 0.29
C LEU A 48 -2.57 -1.98 -1.10
N GLU A 49 -3.59 -1.23 -1.47
CA GLU A 49 -3.68 -0.49 -2.73
C GLU A 49 -2.56 0.54 -2.87
N GLU A 50 -2.29 1.32 -1.81
CA GLU A 50 -1.20 2.29 -1.79
C GLU A 50 0.17 1.62 -2.00
N ARG A 51 0.42 0.48 -1.33
CA ARG A 51 1.67 -0.28 -1.52
C ARG A 51 1.80 -0.78 -2.95
N ALA A 52 0.74 -1.35 -3.51
CA ALA A 52 0.73 -1.83 -4.89
C ALA A 52 1.01 -0.69 -5.88
N ARG A 53 0.36 0.47 -5.69
CA ARG A 53 0.59 1.67 -6.50
C ARG A 53 2.05 2.10 -6.45
N ARG A 54 2.64 2.23 -5.25
CA ARG A 54 4.05 2.61 -5.08
C ARG A 54 5.00 1.63 -5.76
N THR A 55 4.72 0.32 -5.70
CA THR A 55 5.51 -0.69 -6.40
C THR A 55 5.45 -0.52 -7.92
N LEU A 56 4.27 -0.27 -8.48
CA LEU A 56 4.08 -0.02 -9.90
C LEU A 56 4.78 1.26 -10.36
N GLU A 57 4.63 2.36 -9.61
CA GLU A 57 5.30 3.63 -9.88
C GLU A 57 6.82 3.49 -9.87
N ARG A 58 7.37 2.79 -8.87
CA ARG A 58 8.81 2.50 -8.79
C ARG A 58 9.28 1.68 -10.00
N ARG A 59 8.53 0.64 -10.39
CA ARG A 59 8.86 -0.19 -11.55
C ARG A 59 8.84 0.64 -12.85
N ALA A 60 7.83 1.48 -13.03
CA ALA A 60 7.72 2.36 -14.18
C ALA A 60 8.85 3.41 -14.23
N ALA A 61 9.25 3.96 -13.08
CA ALA A 61 10.40 4.86 -13.00
C ALA A 61 11.71 4.18 -13.40
N LEU A 62 11.96 2.95 -12.91
CA LEU A 62 13.14 2.18 -13.28
C LEU A 62 13.15 1.79 -14.77
N GLN A 63 11.99 1.45 -15.35
CA GLN A 63 11.89 1.17 -16.77
C GLN A 63 12.19 2.41 -17.62
N ARG A 64 11.64 3.57 -17.24
CA ARG A 64 11.96 4.85 -17.91
C ARG A 64 13.45 5.17 -17.83
N LEU A 65 14.06 5.02 -16.66
CA LEU A 65 15.50 5.24 -16.49
C LEU A 65 16.33 4.30 -17.37
N ARG A 66 15.97 3.01 -17.44
CA ARG A 66 16.64 2.05 -18.32
C ARG A 66 16.50 2.41 -19.79
N ALA A 67 15.32 2.85 -20.21
CA ALA A 67 15.09 3.27 -21.60
C ALA A 67 15.94 4.51 -21.95
N LEU A 68 16.06 5.48 -21.06
CA LEU A 68 16.91 6.66 -21.26
C LEU A 68 18.41 6.32 -21.38
N GLY A 69 18.86 5.27 -20.70
CA GLY A 69 20.25 4.82 -20.73
C GLY A 69 20.55 3.72 -21.74
N ALA A 70 19.55 3.23 -22.48
CA ALA A 70 19.71 2.10 -23.41
C ALA A 70 20.62 2.47 -24.58
N ASP A 71 20.61 3.72 -25.02
CA ASP A 71 21.44 4.24 -26.10
C ASP A 71 22.77 4.85 -25.61
N LEU A 72 23.01 4.84 -24.29
CA LEU A 72 24.23 5.43 -23.69
C LEU A 72 25.41 4.46 -23.63
N HIS A 73 25.16 3.17 -23.88
CA HIS A 73 26.15 2.12 -23.72
C HIS A 73 26.25 1.26 -24.97
N GLU A 74 27.48 1.01 -25.42
CA GLU A 74 27.72 0.10 -26.54
C GLU A 74 27.38 -1.34 -26.12
N PRO A 75 26.83 -2.17 -27.03
CA PRO A 75 26.38 -3.54 -26.71
C PRO A 75 27.42 -4.40 -25.99
N ASP A 76 28.71 -4.21 -26.32
CA ASP A 76 29.84 -4.97 -25.80
C ASP A 76 30.63 -4.24 -24.69
N GLU A 77 30.23 -3.01 -24.34
CA GLU A 77 30.95 -2.16 -23.37
C GLU A 77 31.10 -2.85 -22.02
N ARG A 78 30.06 -3.58 -21.59
CA ARG A 78 30.06 -4.31 -20.32
C ARG A 78 31.09 -5.46 -20.31
N GLU A 79 31.28 -6.15 -21.43
CA GLU A 79 32.22 -7.26 -21.49
C GLU A 79 33.66 -6.75 -21.58
N ARG A 80 33.88 -5.66 -22.35
CA ARG A 80 35.17 -4.96 -22.39
C ARG A 80 35.60 -4.44 -21.01
N LEU A 81 34.70 -3.81 -20.27
CA LEU A 81 35.00 -3.33 -18.90
C LEU A 81 35.36 -4.48 -17.95
N ARG A 82 34.73 -5.65 -18.09
CA ARG A 82 35.06 -6.82 -17.25
C ARG A 82 36.43 -7.39 -17.55
N GLU A 83 36.82 -7.43 -18.82
CA GLU A 83 38.17 -7.86 -19.22
C GLU A 83 39.23 -6.87 -18.75
N GLU A 84 38.95 -5.57 -18.85
CA GLU A 84 39.84 -4.52 -18.36
C GLU A 84 40.10 -4.65 -16.86
N TRP A 85 39.06 -4.88 -16.04
CA TRP A 85 39.18 -4.97 -14.59
C TRP A 85 39.77 -6.29 -14.08
N ARG A 86 39.86 -7.32 -14.92
CA ARG A 86 40.57 -8.56 -14.59
C ARG A 86 42.09 -8.47 -14.78
N ARG A 87 42.56 -7.44 -15.49
CA ARG A 87 43.97 -7.21 -15.78
C ARG A 87 44.64 -6.45 -14.64
#